data_AF-A0A951RZ96-F1
#
_entry.id   AF-A0A951RZ96-F1
#
_cell.length_a   1.000
_cell.length_b   1.000
_cell.length_c   1.000
_cell.angle_alpha   90.00
_cell.angle_beta   90.00
_cell.angle_gamma   90.00
#
_symmetry.space_group_name_H-M   'P 1'
#
loop_
_entity.id
_entity.type
_entity.pdbx_description
1 polymer ?
#
loop_
_entity_poly.entity_id
_entity_poly.type
_entity_poly.pdbx_seq_one_letter_code
_entity_poly.pdbx_strand_id
1 'polypeptide(L)'
;MLRKIWIIFRWISGIALMALTIGAVASGDTVPGVIIFIIGLLIIPPVTKFLVRLLKGELKRPSLEIKPPLSIRKFIKDLDLKNDDNLIQTIDNRLKQTKRSFSDKDKKKLGLSLYQNISMAGIHSLFQANEEQKLQELREYFHLSDNEISDVRKSIKPMALSEIATLFRNSFNDGYSKIHIESLINKLKNELGLIQPDVNAAKEKAAKEFLDVFLQKKLVKGRVSPADETDIFHVLAKLGYAPEKLSGLIPQATLQNLKTGKLLWQLENGILRQIQAPYLNLRQSENCYWSCNGTRIESETKITEYSLSGGGLSFPVTSTISVGGGTGTARPIENEVTHKYNGTLYLTSQRVIFISPDSSKSFQIGLDDLLSFTQYTDGLGFIIDQNNFIVQLSTKDLELFSIALSSAIRNHLEPDNETLRLARTEIEKGKEVI
;
A
#
# COMPACT_ATOMS: atom_id res chain seq x y z
N MET A 1 28.26 20.80 23.16
CA MET A 1 28.24 20.48 24.61
C MET A 1 26.90 19.87 25.05
N LEU A 2 25.75 20.46 24.69
CA LEU A 2 24.40 19.95 25.03
C LEU A 2 24.15 18.45 24.75
N ARG A 3 24.62 17.92 23.63
CA ARG A 3 24.38 16.52 23.25
C ARG A 3 25.05 15.51 24.20
N LYS A 4 26.20 15.86 24.78
CA LYS A 4 26.89 15.01 25.78
C LYS A 4 26.15 15.06 27.12
N ILE A 5 25.66 16.23 27.51
CA ILE A 5 24.86 16.44 28.73
C ILE A 5 23.55 15.63 28.65
N TRP A 6 22.87 15.65 27.51
CA TRP A 6 21.64 14.88 27.30
C TRP A 6 21.84 13.36 27.39
N ILE A 7 22.96 12.85 26.88
CA ILE A 7 23.30 11.42 26.97
C ILE A 7 23.54 11.03 28.43
N ILE A 8 24.28 11.85 29.18
CA ILE A 8 24.54 11.61 30.61
C ILE A 8 23.23 11.62 31.40
N PHE A 9 22.34 12.59 31.14
CA PHE A 9 21.03 12.65 31.79
C PHE A 9 20.18 11.39 31.55
N ARG A 10 20.17 10.87 30.31
CA ARG A 10 19.47 9.62 29.98
C ARG A 10 20.04 8.40 30.70
N TRP A 11 21.37 8.35 30.88
CA TRP A 11 22.00 7.29 31.68
C TRP A 11 21.57 7.36 33.14
N ILE A 12 21.62 8.56 33.74
CA ILE A 12 21.26 8.77 35.14
C ILE A 12 19.78 8.44 35.38
N SER A 13 18.88 8.92 34.51
CA SER A 13 17.44 8.68 34.62
C SER A 13 17.08 7.20 34.44
N GLY A 14 17.68 6.51 33.45
CA GLY A 14 17.43 5.08 33.24
C GLY A 14 17.94 4.20 34.39
N ILE A 15 19.11 4.51 34.96
CA ILE A 15 19.65 3.81 36.13
C ILE A 15 18.79 4.08 37.37
N ALA A 16 18.37 5.33 37.59
CA ALA A 16 17.52 5.68 38.73
C ALA A 16 16.17 4.96 38.68
N LEU A 17 15.55 4.85 37.49
CA LEU A 17 14.32 4.08 37.30
C LEU A 17 14.53 2.59 37.57
N MET A 18 15.65 2.00 37.15
CA MET A 18 15.97 0.62 37.50
C MET A 18 16.28 0.40 38.99
N ALA A 19 16.82 1.40 39.70
CA ALA A 19 16.98 1.30 41.15
C ALA A 19 15.62 1.30 41.87
N LEU A 20 14.63 2.05 41.36
CA LEU A 20 13.28 2.09 41.91
C LEU A 20 12.53 0.75 41.79
N THR A 21 12.90 -0.10 40.84
CA THR A 21 12.26 -1.42 40.70
C THR A 21 12.65 -2.35 41.84
N ILE A 22 13.84 -2.17 42.43
CA ILE A 22 14.26 -2.92 43.62
C ILE A 22 13.35 -2.56 44.81
N GLY A 23 12.96 -1.28 44.93
CA GLY A 23 12.01 -0.82 45.94
C GLY A 23 10.59 -1.36 45.74
N ALA A 24 10.10 -1.37 44.50
CA ALA A 24 8.76 -1.90 44.16
C ALA A 24 8.65 -3.42 44.37
N VAL A 25 9.74 -4.17 44.11
CA VAL A 25 9.81 -5.61 44.39
C VAL A 25 9.83 -5.87 45.89
N ALA A 26 10.51 -5.03 46.68
CA ALA A 26 10.52 -5.14 48.14
C ALA A 26 9.15 -4.84 48.79
N SER A 27 8.30 -4.04 48.14
CA SER A 27 6.95 -3.72 48.63
C SER A 27 5.86 -4.71 48.18
N GLY A 28 6.21 -5.78 47.46
CA GLY A 28 5.26 -6.81 46.99
C GLY A 28 4.46 -6.44 45.73
N ASP A 29 4.67 -5.23 45.19
CA ASP A 29 3.94 -4.71 44.03
C ASP A 29 4.72 -4.98 42.73
N THR A 30 4.55 -6.20 42.23
CA THR A 30 5.32 -6.73 41.10
C THR A 30 4.97 -6.09 39.76
N VAL A 31 3.70 -5.72 39.54
CA VAL A 31 3.24 -5.16 38.25
C VAL A 31 3.79 -3.74 38.01
N PRO A 32 3.70 -2.78 38.96
CA PRO A 32 4.33 -1.47 38.80
C PRO A 32 5.85 -1.56 38.67
N GLY A 33 6.49 -2.47 39.42
CA GLY A 33 7.94 -2.69 39.36
C GLY A 33 8.41 -3.13 37.97
N VAL A 34 7.69 -4.04 37.31
CA VAL A 34 8.00 -4.49 35.94
C VAL A 34 7.82 -3.36 34.92
N ILE A 35 6.76 -2.56 35.04
CA ILE A 35 6.52 -1.42 34.14
C ILE A 35 7.65 -0.40 34.26
N ILE A 36 8.04 -0.03 35.49
CA ILE A 36 9.14 0.91 35.75
C ILE A 36 10.47 0.35 35.23
N PHE A 37 10.70 -0.96 35.36
CA PHE A 37 11.89 -1.63 34.83
C PHE A 37 11.99 -1.50 33.32
N ILE A 38 10.91 -1.79 32.61
CA ILE A 38 10.86 -1.71 31.14
C ILE A 38 11.08 -0.27 30.68
N ILE A 39 10.45 0.71 31.33
CA ILE A 39 10.63 2.14 31.01
C ILE A 39 12.08 2.56 31.27
N GLY A 40 12.68 2.16 32.40
CA GLY A 40 14.07 2.41 32.73
C GLY A 40 15.02 1.85 31.67
N LEU A 41 14.79 0.60 31.24
CA LEU A 41 15.55 -0.06 30.18
C LEU A 41 15.45 0.72 28.85
N LEU A 42 14.24 1.17 28.50
CA LEU A 42 13.95 1.95 27.28
C LEU A 42 14.56 3.36 27.28
N ILE A 43 15.03 3.91 28.40
CA ILE A 43 15.65 5.24 28.40
C ILE A 43 17.15 5.15 28.10
N ILE A 44 17.78 4.01 28.39
CA ILE A 44 19.23 3.82 28.30
C ILE A 44 19.69 3.80 26.83
N PRO A 45 20.66 4.64 26.44
CA PRO A 45 21.07 4.79 25.04
C PRO A 45 21.47 3.51 24.27
N PRO A 46 22.15 2.50 24.85
CA PRO A 46 22.46 1.25 24.17
C PRO A 46 21.21 0.44 23.84
N VAL A 47 20.24 0.38 24.75
CA VAL A 47 18.99 -0.38 24.61
C VAL A 47 18.11 0.25 23.55
N THR A 48 17.96 1.58 23.57
CA THR A 48 17.24 2.30 22.51
C THR A 48 17.90 2.16 21.15
N LYS A 49 19.23 2.25 21.06
CA LYS A 49 19.94 1.98 19.80
C LYS A 49 19.74 0.55 19.32
N PHE A 50 19.71 -0.42 20.23
CA PHE A 50 19.46 -1.82 19.91
C PHE A 50 18.03 -2.05 19.41
N LEU A 51 17.02 -1.50 20.10
CA LEU A 51 15.61 -1.60 19.70
C LEU A 51 15.31 -0.87 18.40
N VAL A 52 15.88 0.32 18.19
CA VAL A 52 15.77 1.03 16.91
C VAL A 52 16.39 0.20 15.78
N ARG A 53 17.51 -0.49 16.03
CA ARG A 53 18.09 -1.42 15.04
C ARG A 53 17.22 -2.65 14.83
N LEU A 54 16.59 -3.20 15.87
CA LEU A 54 15.67 -4.34 15.78
C LEU A 54 14.40 -3.97 14.98
N LEU A 55 13.78 -2.83 15.29
CA LEU A 55 12.57 -2.33 14.62
C LEU A 55 12.81 -1.90 13.16
N LYS A 56 14.01 -1.40 12.84
CA LYS A 56 14.40 -1.09 11.45
C LYS A 56 14.83 -2.33 10.63
N GLY A 57 14.81 -3.53 11.22
CA GLY A 57 15.36 -4.74 10.57
C GLY A 57 16.87 -4.65 10.33
N GLU A 58 17.56 -3.72 10.99
CA GLU A 58 19.00 -3.46 10.88
C GLU A 58 19.84 -4.34 11.82
N LEU A 59 19.23 -5.31 12.51
CA LEU A 59 19.96 -6.44 13.09
C LEU A 59 20.50 -7.33 11.97
N LYS A 60 21.42 -6.77 11.19
CA LYS A 60 22.43 -7.55 10.50
C LYS A 60 23.12 -8.35 11.61
N ARG A 61 22.92 -9.68 11.61
CA ARG A 61 23.93 -10.61 12.14
C ARG A 61 25.29 -10.05 11.73
N PRO A 62 26.31 -10.06 12.59
CA PRO A 62 27.61 -9.49 12.24
C PRO A 62 27.98 -10.06 10.88
N SER A 63 27.87 -9.23 9.85
CA SER A 63 28.39 -9.55 8.54
C SER A 63 29.87 -9.66 8.84
N LEU A 64 30.40 -10.87 8.72
CA LEU A 64 31.83 -11.10 8.56
C LEU A 64 32.23 -10.44 7.23
N GLU A 65 32.12 -9.12 7.15
CA GLU A 65 33.00 -8.34 6.29
C GLU A 65 34.37 -8.61 6.86
N ILE A 66 35.10 -9.52 6.25
CA ILE A 66 36.54 -9.64 6.44
C ILE A 66 37.07 -8.29 5.98
N LYS A 67 37.21 -7.32 6.89
CA LYS A 67 37.91 -6.06 6.62
C LYS A 67 39.38 -6.39 6.82
N PRO A 68 40.14 -6.62 5.73
CA PRO A 68 41.52 -6.96 5.92
C PRO A 68 42.27 -5.72 6.45
N PRO A 69 43.40 -5.92 7.15
CA PRO A 69 44.26 -4.84 7.61
C PRO A 69 44.61 -3.88 6.46
N LEU A 70 44.86 -2.60 6.80
CA LEU A 70 45.04 -1.50 5.85
C LEU A 70 46.13 -1.79 4.78
N SER A 71 47.16 -2.55 5.15
CA SER A 71 48.24 -2.98 4.27
C SER A 71 47.77 -3.90 3.15
N ILE A 72 46.87 -4.85 3.45
CA ILE A 72 46.29 -5.76 2.45
C ILE A 72 45.36 -4.99 1.52
N ARG A 73 44.57 -4.03 2.03
CA ARG A 73 43.75 -3.15 1.18
C ARG A 73 44.58 -2.36 0.17
N LYS A 74 45.70 -1.78 0.60
CA LYS A 74 46.62 -1.06 -0.31
C LYS A 74 47.22 -2.00 -1.34
N PHE A 75 47.68 -3.18 -0.92
CA PHE A 75 48.23 -4.19 -1.83
C PHE A 75 47.24 -4.58 -2.94
N ILE A 76 45.98 -4.83 -2.57
CA ILE A 76 44.93 -5.23 -3.53
C ILE A 76 44.55 -4.09 -4.49
N LYS A 77 44.45 -2.85 -4.00
CA LYS A 77 44.03 -1.69 -4.81
C LYS A 77 44.91 -1.49 -6.04
N ASP A 78 46.17 -1.86 -5.92
CA ASP A 78 47.16 -1.65 -6.96
C ASP A 78 47.31 -2.87 -7.90
N LEU A 79 46.45 -3.89 -7.80
CA LEU A 79 46.42 -5.03 -8.70
C LEU A 79 45.30 -4.85 -9.74
N ASP A 80 45.58 -5.16 -11.01
CA ASP A 80 44.55 -5.25 -12.04
C ASP A 80 43.86 -6.62 -11.97
N LEU A 81 42.91 -6.75 -11.04
CA LEU A 81 42.17 -8.00 -10.85
C LEU A 81 41.35 -8.40 -12.09
N LYS A 82 41.02 -7.44 -12.96
CA LYS A 82 40.12 -7.64 -14.09
C LYS A 82 40.87 -8.22 -15.30
N ASN A 83 41.95 -7.56 -15.72
CA ASN A 83 42.62 -7.88 -16.99
C ASN A 83 43.94 -8.64 -16.83
N ASP A 84 44.44 -8.85 -15.60
CA ASP A 84 45.68 -9.63 -15.41
C ASP A 84 45.41 -11.12 -15.58
N ASP A 85 45.85 -11.70 -16.69
CA ASP A 85 45.72 -13.13 -17.02
C ASP A 85 46.69 -14.01 -16.21
N ASN A 86 47.74 -13.44 -15.62
CA ASN A 86 48.74 -14.16 -14.82
C ASN A 86 48.76 -13.66 -13.36
N LEU A 87 47.57 -13.47 -12.80
CA LEU A 87 47.35 -12.85 -11.50
C LEU A 87 48.21 -13.47 -10.38
N ILE A 88 48.37 -14.79 -10.35
CA ILE A 88 49.19 -15.48 -9.35
C ILE A 88 50.67 -15.08 -9.46
N GLN A 89 51.21 -15.00 -10.68
CA GLN A 89 52.60 -14.61 -10.90
C GLN A 89 52.84 -13.16 -10.51
N THR A 90 51.89 -12.27 -10.81
CA THR A 90 51.92 -10.87 -10.37
C THR A 90 51.88 -10.76 -8.84
N ILE A 91 51.03 -11.53 -8.18
CA ILE A 91 50.94 -11.59 -6.71
C ILE A 91 52.26 -12.10 -6.12
N ASP A 92 52.80 -13.20 -6.63
CA ASP A 92 54.03 -13.83 -6.11
C ASP A 92 55.25 -12.90 -6.26
N ASN A 93 55.42 -12.30 -7.44
CA ASN A 93 56.48 -11.31 -7.69
C ASN A 93 56.38 -10.13 -6.74
N ARG A 94 55.16 -9.64 -6.48
CA ARG A 94 54.95 -8.50 -5.61
C ARG A 94 55.16 -8.82 -4.14
N LEU A 95 54.75 -10.02 -3.69
CA LEU A 95 55.05 -10.53 -2.35
C LEU A 95 56.56 -10.65 -2.12
N LYS A 96 57.32 -11.08 -3.14
CA LYS A 96 58.80 -11.13 -3.10
C LYS A 96 59.44 -9.75 -3.04
N GLN A 97 58.87 -8.76 -3.71
CA GLN A 97 59.38 -7.38 -3.71
C GLN A 97 59.00 -6.56 -2.48
N THR A 98 57.98 -6.97 -1.71
CA THR A 98 57.60 -6.27 -0.49
C THR A 98 58.63 -6.48 0.63
N LYS A 99 59.16 -5.39 1.19
CA LYS A 99 60.09 -5.41 2.35
C LYS A 99 59.53 -6.07 3.62
N ARG A 100 58.21 -6.33 3.67
CA ARG A 100 57.52 -6.89 4.83
C ARG A 100 57.28 -8.38 4.61
N SER A 101 57.72 -9.21 5.54
CA SER A 101 57.36 -10.63 5.57
C SER A 101 55.87 -10.79 5.88
N PHE A 102 55.13 -11.44 4.97
CA PHE A 102 53.75 -11.85 5.22
C PHE A 102 53.75 -13.19 5.95
N SER A 103 53.14 -13.24 7.14
CA SER A 103 52.88 -14.51 7.81
C SER A 103 51.91 -15.37 6.99
N ASP A 104 51.90 -16.68 7.18
CA ASP A 104 50.96 -17.56 6.47
C ASP A 104 49.50 -17.19 6.74
N LYS A 105 49.21 -16.69 7.95
CA LYS A 105 47.89 -16.15 8.31
C LYS A 105 47.54 -14.88 7.51
N ASP A 106 48.52 -14.02 7.23
CA ASP A 106 48.30 -12.81 6.44
C ASP A 106 48.16 -13.11 4.95
N LYS A 107 48.93 -14.08 4.43
CA LYS A 107 48.77 -14.59 3.06
C LYS A 107 47.37 -15.17 2.88
N LYS A 108 46.89 -15.96 3.83
CA LYS A 108 45.53 -16.52 3.77
C LYS A 108 44.44 -15.44 3.79
N LYS A 109 44.58 -14.42 4.63
CA LYS A 109 43.68 -13.25 4.64
C LYS A 109 43.72 -12.46 3.33
N LEU A 110 44.90 -12.30 2.73
CA LEU A 110 45.06 -11.69 1.42
C LEU A 110 44.33 -12.51 0.35
N GLY A 111 44.53 -13.83 0.32
CA GLY A 111 43.83 -14.75 -0.58
C GLY A 111 42.30 -14.66 -0.46
N LEU A 112 41.76 -14.68 0.76
CA LEU A 112 40.32 -14.53 0.99
C LEU A 112 39.80 -13.16 0.52
N SER A 113 40.58 -12.10 0.71
CA SER A 113 40.19 -10.76 0.27
C SER A 113 40.22 -10.63 -1.25
N LEU A 114 41.20 -11.22 -1.92
CA LEU A 114 41.27 -11.29 -3.38
C LEU A 114 40.11 -12.11 -3.94
N TYR A 115 39.86 -13.29 -3.37
CA TYR A 115 38.74 -14.15 -3.72
C TYR A 115 37.41 -13.41 -3.60
N GLN A 116 37.20 -12.67 -2.51
CA GLN A 116 36.00 -11.85 -2.31
C GLN A 116 35.85 -10.78 -3.39
N ASN A 117 36.93 -10.04 -3.71
CA ASN A 117 36.87 -8.97 -4.72
C ASN A 117 36.60 -9.48 -6.13
N ILE A 118 37.25 -10.59 -6.53
CA ILE A 118 36.98 -11.21 -7.83
C ILE A 118 35.56 -11.78 -7.86
N SER A 119 35.09 -12.40 -6.77
CA SER A 119 33.70 -12.88 -6.70
C SER A 119 32.67 -11.75 -6.81
N MET A 120 32.94 -10.59 -6.19
CA MET A 120 32.07 -9.41 -6.32
C MET A 120 32.05 -8.84 -7.74
N ALA A 121 33.20 -8.79 -8.41
CA ALA A 121 33.26 -8.41 -9.82
C ALA A 121 32.53 -9.42 -10.71
N GLY A 122 32.78 -10.71 -10.46
CA GLY A 122 32.18 -11.88 -11.10
C GLY A 122 30.66 -11.89 -11.08
N ILE A 123 30.04 -11.40 -9.99
CA ILE A 123 28.59 -11.28 -9.90
C ILE A 123 28.02 -10.43 -11.04
N HIS A 124 28.63 -9.27 -11.32
CA HIS A 124 28.15 -8.35 -12.35
C HIS A 124 28.53 -8.77 -13.78
N SER A 125 29.70 -9.40 -13.95
CA SER A 125 30.17 -9.94 -15.23
C SER A 125 29.61 -11.32 -15.58
N LEU A 126 28.86 -11.94 -14.64
CA LEU A 126 28.30 -13.29 -14.76
C LEU A 126 29.36 -14.39 -14.85
N PHE A 127 30.45 -14.20 -14.11
CA PHE A 127 31.62 -15.07 -13.99
C PHE A 127 32.14 -15.50 -15.36
N GLN A 128 32.85 -14.64 -16.07
CA GLN A 128 33.48 -15.06 -17.34
C GLN A 128 34.51 -16.17 -17.08
N ALA A 129 34.84 -16.97 -18.11
CA ALA A 129 35.70 -18.14 -17.95
C ALA A 129 37.06 -17.83 -17.29
N ASN A 130 37.61 -16.63 -17.55
CA ASN A 130 38.84 -16.15 -16.92
C ASN A 130 38.68 -15.88 -15.40
N GLU A 131 37.52 -15.43 -14.94
CA GLU A 131 37.25 -15.16 -13.53
C GLU A 131 37.08 -16.46 -12.74
N GLU A 132 36.42 -17.47 -13.33
CA GLU A 132 36.30 -18.82 -12.75
C GLU A 132 37.69 -19.44 -12.56
N GLN A 133 38.54 -19.35 -13.58
CA GLN A 133 39.92 -19.83 -13.51
C GLN A 133 40.73 -19.10 -12.41
N LYS A 134 40.67 -17.77 -12.35
CA LYS A 134 41.35 -16.97 -11.32
C LYS A 134 40.94 -17.37 -9.90
N LEU A 135 39.66 -17.67 -9.68
CA LEU A 135 39.17 -18.09 -8.36
C LEU A 135 39.72 -19.47 -7.96
N GLN A 136 39.83 -20.39 -8.92
CA GLN A 136 40.42 -21.71 -8.70
C GLN A 136 41.92 -21.60 -8.40
N GLU A 137 42.66 -20.81 -9.18
CA GLU A 137 44.08 -20.56 -8.96
C GLU A 137 44.35 -19.93 -7.58
N LEU A 138 43.53 -18.96 -7.16
CA LEU A 138 43.64 -18.36 -5.82
C LEU A 138 43.36 -19.36 -4.70
N ARG A 139 42.39 -20.26 -4.90
CA ARG A 139 42.07 -21.31 -3.94
C ARG A 139 43.27 -22.24 -3.74
N GLU A 140 43.92 -22.65 -4.84
CA GLU A 140 45.07 -23.53 -4.82
C GLU A 140 46.31 -22.85 -4.23
N TYR A 141 46.65 -21.64 -4.70
CA TYR A 141 47.84 -20.90 -4.28
C TYR A 141 47.81 -20.50 -2.79
N PHE A 142 46.65 -20.08 -2.27
CA PHE A 142 46.51 -19.67 -0.87
C PHE A 142 46.02 -20.78 0.07
N HIS A 143 45.83 -22.00 -0.43
CA HIS A 143 45.29 -23.15 0.31
C HIS A 143 44.02 -22.79 1.09
N LEU A 144 43.06 -22.17 0.41
CA LEU A 144 41.79 -21.74 1.01
C LEU A 144 40.89 -22.95 1.27
N SER A 145 40.39 -23.10 2.50
CA SER A 145 39.47 -24.18 2.85
C SER A 145 38.04 -23.89 2.39
N ASP A 146 37.25 -24.95 2.18
CA ASP A 146 35.84 -24.82 1.80
C ASP A 146 35.01 -24.00 2.81
N ASN A 147 35.34 -24.11 4.11
CA ASN A 147 34.67 -23.34 5.16
C ASN A 147 34.94 -21.84 5.02
N GLU A 148 36.17 -21.44 4.71
CA GLU A 148 36.53 -20.02 4.54
C GLU A 148 35.92 -19.45 3.26
N ILE A 149 35.91 -20.21 2.16
CA ILE A 149 35.22 -19.84 0.92
C ILE A 149 33.71 -19.71 1.17
N SER A 150 33.12 -20.62 1.96
CA SER A 150 31.72 -20.55 2.36
C SER A 150 31.41 -19.27 3.13
N ASP A 151 32.29 -18.84 4.04
CA ASP A 151 32.11 -17.58 4.77
C ASP A 151 32.22 -16.35 3.88
N VAL A 152 33.13 -16.36 2.90
CA VAL A 152 33.18 -15.31 1.86
C VAL A 152 31.89 -15.30 1.03
N ARG A 153 31.42 -16.46 0.56
CA ARG A 153 30.15 -16.60 -0.19
C ARG A 153 28.95 -16.08 0.61
N LYS A 154 28.87 -16.36 1.92
CA LYS A 154 27.84 -15.80 2.81
C LYS A 154 27.88 -14.27 2.86
N SER A 155 29.08 -13.67 2.83
CA SER A 155 29.25 -12.22 2.88
C SER A 155 28.76 -11.51 1.60
N ILE A 156 28.94 -12.15 0.43
CA ILE A 156 28.55 -11.60 -0.88
C ILE A 156 27.16 -12.04 -1.34
N LYS A 157 26.55 -13.03 -0.67
CA LYS A 157 25.20 -13.53 -0.94
C LYS A 157 24.15 -12.43 -1.17
N PRO A 158 24.06 -11.35 -0.35
CA PRO A 158 23.07 -10.30 -0.60
C PRO A 158 23.24 -9.59 -1.95
N MET A 159 24.48 -9.38 -2.39
CA MET A 159 24.80 -8.78 -3.68
C MET A 159 24.41 -9.72 -4.82
N ALA A 160 24.73 -11.01 -4.70
CA ALA A 160 24.36 -12.01 -5.68
C ALA A 160 22.84 -12.15 -5.85
N LEU A 161 22.09 -12.17 -4.74
CA LEU A 161 20.63 -12.20 -4.78
C LEU A 161 20.05 -10.92 -5.39
N SER A 162 20.69 -9.77 -5.18
CA SER A 162 20.31 -8.52 -5.83
C SER A 162 20.52 -8.56 -7.33
N GLU A 163 21.64 -9.11 -7.82
CA GLU A 163 21.90 -9.26 -9.25
C GLU A 163 20.93 -10.26 -9.90
N ILE A 164 20.64 -11.38 -9.23
CA ILE A 164 19.61 -12.33 -9.67
C ILE A 164 18.25 -11.64 -9.81
N ALA A 165 17.88 -10.77 -8.87
CA ALA A 165 16.66 -9.98 -8.96
C ALA A 165 16.68 -9.02 -10.17
N THR A 166 17.82 -8.39 -10.48
CA THR A 166 18.01 -7.54 -11.67
C THR A 166 17.88 -8.33 -12.97
N LEU A 167 18.59 -9.44 -13.10
CA LEU A 167 18.50 -10.33 -14.27
C LEU A 167 17.06 -10.82 -14.47
N PHE A 168 16.40 -11.22 -13.39
CA PHE A 168 15.01 -11.66 -13.45
C PHE A 168 14.08 -10.53 -13.90
N ARG A 169 14.31 -9.28 -13.47
CA ARG A 169 13.55 -8.12 -14.00
C ARG A 169 13.77 -7.91 -15.49
N ASN A 170 14.99 -8.10 -15.98
CA ASN A 170 15.28 -7.96 -17.41
C ASN A 170 14.52 -8.99 -18.26
N SER A 171 14.17 -10.16 -17.69
CA SER A 171 13.32 -11.14 -18.37
C SER A 171 11.91 -10.64 -18.69
N PHE A 172 11.47 -9.53 -18.09
CA PHE A 172 10.16 -8.92 -18.36
C PHE A 172 10.17 -7.97 -19.55
N ASN A 173 11.34 -7.54 -20.01
CA ASN A 173 11.48 -6.67 -21.17
C ASN A 173 11.53 -7.53 -22.44
N ASP A 174 10.79 -7.16 -23.48
CA ASP A 174 10.57 -7.97 -24.70
C ASP A 174 11.86 -8.24 -25.51
N GLY A 175 13.03 -7.72 -25.10
CA GLY A 175 14.33 -7.96 -25.72
C GLY A 175 15.14 -9.14 -25.16
N TYR A 176 14.67 -9.84 -24.12
CA TYR A 176 15.44 -10.91 -23.47
C TYR A 176 14.76 -12.28 -23.53
N SER A 177 15.51 -13.30 -23.94
CA SER A 177 15.05 -14.69 -23.89
C SER A 177 15.00 -15.20 -22.44
N LYS A 178 13.83 -15.66 -21.99
CA LYS A 178 13.62 -16.23 -20.66
C LYS A 178 14.58 -17.39 -20.36
N ILE A 179 14.80 -18.27 -21.34
CA ILE A 179 15.71 -19.42 -21.23
C ILE A 179 17.15 -18.94 -20.98
N HIS A 180 17.57 -17.88 -21.69
CA HIS A 180 18.90 -17.31 -21.52
C HIS A 180 19.08 -16.71 -20.12
N ILE A 181 18.12 -15.93 -19.64
CA ILE A 181 18.15 -15.37 -18.28
C ILE A 181 18.17 -16.46 -17.21
N GLU A 182 17.38 -17.53 -17.37
CA GLU A 182 17.39 -18.66 -16.44
C GLU A 182 18.74 -19.38 -16.41
N SER A 183 19.40 -19.53 -17.56
CA SER A 183 20.77 -20.06 -17.63
C SER A 183 21.76 -19.21 -16.84
N LEU A 184 21.68 -17.88 -16.97
CA LEU A 184 22.55 -16.94 -16.24
C LEU A 184 22.32 -17.00 -14.72
N ILE A 185 21.05 -17.07 -14.29
CA ILE A 185 20.69 -17.23 -12.87
C ILE A 185 21.21 -18.57 -12.33
N ASN A 186 21.08 -19.66 -13.10
CA ASN A 186 21.59 -20.97 -12.70
C ASN A 186 23.11 -20.98 -12.60
N LYS A 187 23.80 -20.26 -13.49
CA LYS A 187 25.25 -20.07 -13.42
C LYS A 187 25.66 -19.38 -12.11
N LEU A 188 25.09 -18.22 -11.81
CA LEU A 188 25.34 -17.49 -10.56
C LEU A 188 25.02 -18.33 -9.32
N LYS A 189 23.91 -19.09 -9.35
CA LYS A 189 23.52 -19.98 -8.26
C LYS A 189 24.60 -21.03 -7.99
N ASN A 190 25.11 -21.67 -9.04
CA ASN A 190 26.08 -22.75 -8.92
C ASN A 190 27.45 -22.22 -8.43
N GLU A 191 27.95 -21.14 -9.04
CA GLU A 191 29.26 -20.56 -8.71
C GLU A 191 29.36 -20.09 -7.25
N LEU A 192 28.26 -19.52 -6.74
CA LEU A 192 28.19 -18.95 -5.40
C LEU A 192 27.62 -19.91 -4.36
N GLY A 193 27.23 -21.12 -4.76
CA GLY A 193 26.62 -22.12 -3.86
C GLY A 193 25.32 -21.63 -3.22
N LEU A 194 24.48 -20.90 -3.96
CA LEU A 194 23.21 -20.38 -3.46
C LEU A 194 22.17 -21.50 -3.37
N ILE A 195 21.42 -21.55 -2.27
CA ILE A 195 20.33 -22.51 -2.11
C ILE A 195 19.09 -22.04 -2.89
N GLN A 196 18.35 -22.99 -3.45
CA GLN A 196 17.15 -22.71 -4.26
C GLN A 196 16.09 -21.85 -3.54
N PRO A 197 15.81 -22.03 -2.23
CA PRO A 197 14.83 -21.20 -1.53
C PRO A 197 15.17 -19.70 -1.54
N ASP A 198 16.46 -19.34 -1.41
CA ASP A 198 16.88 -17.94 -1.42
C ASP A 198 16.74 -17.32 -2.81
N VAL A 199 17.10 -18.08 -3.86
CA VAL A 199 16.92 -17.67 -5.26
C VAL A 199 15.45 -17.44 -5.57
N ASN A 200 14.57 -18.34 -5.12
CA ASN A 200 13.13 -18.21 -5.29
C ASN A 200 12.58 -16.98 -4.54
N ALA A 201 13.03 -16.75 -3.31
CA ALA A 201 12.63 -15.58 -2.53
C ALA A 201 13.07 -14.26 -3.19
N ALA A 202 14.27 -14.22 -3.79
CA ALA A 202 14.75 -13.07 -4.55
C ALA A 202 13.91 -12.81 -5.81
N LYS A 203 13.58 -13.87 -6.56
CA LYS A 203 12.69 -13.79 -7.72
C LYS A 203 11.29 -13.31 -7.34
N GLU A 204 10.72 -13.88 -6.27
CA GLU A 204 9.39 -13.49 -5.78
C GLU A 204 9.37 -12.03 -5.33
N LYS A 205 10.40 -11.58 -4.60
CA LYS A 205 10.53 -10.16 -4.22
C LYS A 205 10.58 -9.25 -5.44
N ALA A 206 11.38 -9.60 -6.45
CA ALA A 206 11.47 -8.85 -7.69
C ALA A 206 10.14 -8.83 -8.47
N ALA A 207 9.42 -9.95 -8.52
CA ALA A 207 8.11 -10.04 -9.13
C ALA A 207 7.09 -9.14 -8.41
N LYS A 208 7.07 -9.14 -7.08
CA LYS A 208 6.18 -8.30 -6.27
C LYS A 208 6.41 -6.81 -6.53
N GLU A 209 7.67 -6.37 -6.54
CA GLU A 209 8.02 -4.98 -6.81
C GLU A 209 7.63 -4.56 -8.24
N PHE A 210 7.87 -5.43 -9.24
CA PHE A 210 7.45 -5.18 -10.61
C PHE A 210 5.92 -5.10 -10.74
N LEU A 211 5.21 -6.06 -10.16
CA LEU A 211 3.76 -6.15 -10.19
C LEU A 211 3.11 -4.94 -9.50
N ASP A 212 3.64 -4.49 -8.36
CA ASP A 212 3.14 -3.30 -7.67
C ASP A 212 3.25 -2.06 -8.57
N VAL A 213 4.43 -1.80 -9.17
CA VAL A 213 4.61 -0.68 -10.11
C VAL A 213 3.68 -0.79 -11.32
N PHE A 214 3.49 -1.98 -11.86
CA PHE A 214 2.59 -2.22 -12.99
C PHE A 214 1.13 -1.94 -12.62
N LEU A 215 0.66 -2.44 -11.47
CA LEU A 215 -0.71 -2.25 -11.00
C LEU A 215 -0.98 -0.80 -10.64
N GLN A 216 -0.03 -0.09 -10.02
CA GLN A 216 -0.18 1.34 -9.74
C GLN A 216 -0.40 2.15 -11.01
N LYS A 217 0.28 1.81 -12.12
CA LYS A 217 0.06 2.46 -13.42
C LYS A 217 -1.34 2.20 -13.98
N LYS A 218 -1.88 1.01 -13.78
CA LYS A 218 -3.24 0.64 -14.21
C LYS A 218 -4.31 1.31 -13.34
N LEU A 219 -4.03 1.49 -12.04
CA LEU A 219 -4.95 2.10 -11.07
C LEU A 219 -5.00 3.62 -11.10
N VAL A 220 -4.17 4.32 -11.89
CA VAL A 220 -4.17 5.80 -11.97
C VAL A 220 -5.55 6.36 -12.32
N LYS A 221 -6.33 5.64 -13.12
CA LYS A 221 -7.70 6.04 -13.51
C LYS A 221 -8.78 5.63 -12.51
N GLY A 222 -8.43 4.89 -11.45
CA GLY A 222 -9.40 4.33 -10.50
C GLY A 222 -10.38 3.33 -11.12
N ARG A 223 -10.13 2.86 -12.35
CA ARG A 223 -10.96 1.94 -13.12
C ARG A 223 -10.10 0.78 -13.64
N VAL A 224 -10.68 -0.41 -13.67
CA VAL A 224 -10.04 -1.62 -14.19
C VAL A 224 -10.98 -2.23 -15.22
N SER A 225 -10.60 -2.11 -16.49
CA SER A 225 -11.35 -2.70 -17.61
C SER A 225 -11.05 -4.20 -17.78
N PRO A 226 -11.88 -4.97 -18.50
CA PRO A 226 -11.57 -6.35 -18.87
C PRO A 226 -10.25 -6.48 -19.68
N ALA A 227 -9.92 -5.47 -20.50
CA ALA A 227 -8.61 -5.41 -21.15
C ALA A 227 -7.47 -5.25 -20.12
N ASP A 228 -7.64 -4.41 -19.11
CA ASP A 228 -6.67 -4.27 -18.02
C ASP A 228 -6.52 -5.55 -17.19
N GLU A 229 -7.62 -6.27 -16.91
CA GLU A 229 -7.57 -7.59 -16.26
C GLU A 229 -6.76 -8.58 -17.11
N THR A 230 -7.01 -8.60 -18.42
CA THR A 230 -6.28 -9.46 -19.36
C THR A 230 -4.78 -9.14 -19.36
N ASP A 231 -4.42 -7.86 -19.35
CA ASP A 231 -3.03 -7.41 -19.24
C ASP A 231 -2.39 -7.85 -17.91
N ILE A 232 -3.11 -7.74 -16.80
CA ILE A 232 -2.65 -8.21 -15.49
C ILE A 232 -2.39 -9.72 -15.53
N PHE A 233 -3.26 -10.52 -16.14
CA PHE A 233 -3.06 -11.96 -16.27
C PHE A 233 -1.91 -12.31 -17.19
N HIS A 234 -1.75 -11.59 -18.30
CA HIS A 234 -0.61 -11.80 -19.18
C HIS A 234 0.71 -11.51 -18.47
N VAL A 235 0.75 -10.45 -17.65
CA VAL A 235 1.91 -10.16 -16.80
C VAL A 235 2.13 -11.27 -15.76
N LEU A 236 1.11 -11.72 -15.04
CA LEU A 236 1.25 -12.83 -14.08
C LEU A 236 1.76 -14.12 -14.73
N ALA A 237 1.25 -14.44 -15.92
CA ALA A 237 1.70 -15.60 -16.70
C ALA A 237 3.16 -15.44 -17.15
N LYS A 238 3.58 -14.24 -17.59
CA LYS A 238 4.99 -13.92 -17.88
C LYS A 238 5.87 -14.13 -16.63
N LEU A 239 5.39 -13.75 -15.46
CA LEU A 239 6.05 -13.97 -14.16
C LEU A 239 6.08 -15.45 -13.72
N GLY A 240 5.34 -16.34 -14.39
CA GLY A 240 5.23 -17.75 -14.06
C GLY A 240 4.27 -18.06 -12.90
N TYR A 241 3.33 -17.15 -12.61
CA TYR A 241 2.31 -17.34 -11.59
C TYR A 241 0.94 -17.58 -12.22
N ALA A 242 0.17 -18.46 -11.59
CA ALA A 242 -1.24 -18.63 -11.91
C ALA A 242 -2.09 -17.47 -11.33
N PRO A 243 -3.25 -17.13 -11.92
CA PRO A 243 -4.07 -15.99 -11.51
C PRO A 243 -4.45 -15.99 -10.02
N GLU A 244 -4.66 -17.17 -9.42
CA GLU A 244 -5.09 -17.32 -8.03
C GLU A 244 -4.04 -16.82 -7.04
N LYS A 245 -2.75 -16.85 -7.44
CA LYS A 245 -1.65 -16.35 -6.62
C LYS A 245 -1.59 -14.83 -6.53
N LEU A 246 -2.36 -14.08 -7.31
CA LEU A 246 -2.37 -12.62 -7.27
C LEU A 246 -2.59 -12.12 -5.83
N SER A 247 -3.59 -12.66 -5.13
CA SER A 247 -3.93 -12.28 -3.76
C SER A 247 -2.80 -12.45 -2.73
N GLY A 248 -1.89 -13.40 -2.94
CA GLY A 248 -0.71 -13.62 -2.09
C GLY A 248 0.53 -12.83 -2.53
N LEU A 249 0.52 -12.25 -3.73
CA LEU A 249 1.64 -11.49 -4.27
C LEU A 249 1.53 -9.99 -3.98
N ILE A 250 0.30 -9.45 -3.88
CA ILE A 250 0.08 -8.02 -3.65
C ILE A 250 -0.51 -7.71 -2.27
N PRO A 251 -0.34 -6.47 -1.76
CA PRO A 251 -1.02 -6.04 -0.54
C PRO A 251 -2.54 -6.13 -0.65
N GLN A 252 -3.21 -6.42 0.47
CA GLN A 252 -4.67 -6.48 0.54
C GLN A 252 -5.33 -5.16 0.10
N ALA A 253 -4.74 -4.01 0.43
CA ALA A 253 -5.23 -2.70 0.00
C ALA A 253 -5.27 -2.57 -1.53
N THR A 254 -4.20 -2.97 -2.23
CA THR A 254 -4.14 -2.97 -3.70
C THR A 254 -5.19 -3.90 -4.30
N LEU A 255 -5.40 -5.08 -3.70
CA LEU A 255 -6.45 -6.00 -4.13
C LEU A 255 -7.86 -5.38 -4.00
N GLN A 256 -8.13 -4.67 -2.90
CA GLN A 256 -9.41 -3.97 -2.72
C GLN A 256 -9.58 -2.83 -3.72
N ASN A 257 -8.52 -2.09 -4.02
CA ASN A 257 -8.55 -1.05 -5.05
C ASN A 257 -8.82 -1.62 -6.45
N LEU A 258 -8.25 -2.77 -6.80
CA LEU A 258 -8.54 -3.46 -8.06
C LEU A 258 -10.01 -3.90 -8.14
N LYS A 259 -10.53 -4.53 -7.08
CA LYS A 259 -11.95 -4.93 -7.00
C LYS A 259 -12.88 -3.73 -7.11
N THR A 260 -12.55 -2.64 -6.44
CA THR A 260 -13.33 -1.40 -6.46
C THR A 260 -13.27 -0.75 -7.84
N GLY A 261 -12.08 -0.70 -8.47
CA GLY A 261 -11.91 -0.16 -9.82
C GLY A 261 -12.62 -0.97 -10.88
N LYS A 262 -12.67 -2.31 -10.75
CA LYS A 262 -13.48 -3.19 -11.59
C LYS A 262 -14.97 -2.88 -11.45
N LEU A 263 -15.46 -2.82 -10.22
CA LEU A 263 -16.86 -2.51 -9.93
C LEU A 263 -17.24 -1.15 -10.52
N LEU A 264 -16.42 -0.11 -10.29
CA LEU A 264 -16.69 1.23 -10.83
C LEU A 264 -16.69 1.24 -12.36
N TRP A 265 -15.76 0.53 -13.01
CA TRP A 265 -15.77 0.39 -14.47
C TRP A 265 -17.06 -0.30 -14.94
N GLN A 266 -17.49 -1.38 -14.29
CA GLN A 266 -18.74 -2.08 -14.62
C GLN A 266 -19.95 -1.16 -14.50
N LEU A 267 -20.06 -0.43 -13.38
CA LEU A 267 -21.15 0.50 -13.14
C LEU A 267 -21.17 1.62 -14.19
N GLU A 268 -20.04 2.27 -14.48
CA GLU A 268 -19.96 3.34 -15.50
C GLU A 268 -20.41 2.86 -16.88
N ASN A 269 -20.06 1.62 -17.22
CA ASN A 269 -20.38 1.03 -18.52
C ASN A 269 -21.78 0.38 -18.58
N GLY A 270 -22.60 0.51 -17.54
CA GLY A 270 -23.96 -0.02 -17.53
C GLY A 270 -24.06 -1.52 -17.27
N ILE A 271 -22.98 -2.15 -16.81
CA ILE A 271 -22.96 -3.56 -16.40
C ILE A 271 -23.45 -3.63 -14.95
N LEU A 272 -24.78 -3.69 -14.78
CA LEU A 272 -25.44 -3.76 -13.49
C LEU A 272 -25.76 -5.22 -13.14
N ARG A 273 -25.26 -5.69 -11.99
CA ARG A 273 -25.52 -7.05 -11.51
C ARG A 273 -26.81 -7.10 -10.70
N GLN A 274 -27.62 -8.12 -10.94
CA GLN A 274 -28.80 -8.37 -10.14
C GLN A 274 -28.40 -8.80 -8.73
N ILE A 275 -28.98 -8.15 -7.73
CA ILE A 275 -28.85 -8.52 -6.32
C ILE A 275 -30.19 -9.02 -5.78
N GLN A 276 -30.13 -9.84 -4.72
CA GLN A 276 -31.33 -10.25 -4.00
C GLN A 276 -31.80 -9.11 -3.10
N ALA A 277 -33.10 -8.80 -3.16
CA ALA A 277 -33.75 -7.80 -2.31
C ALA A 277 -34.94 -8.44 -1.59
N PRO A 278 -34.71 -9.21 -0.51
CA PRO A 278 -35.74 -10.04 0.12
C PRO A 278 -36.89 -9.24 0.74
N TYR A 279 -36.68 -7.95 1.04
CA TYR A 279 -37.67 -7.07 1.65
C TYR A 279 -38.33 -6.12 0.65
N LEU A 280 -38.10 -6.32 -0.65
CA LEU A 280 -38.64 -5.48 -1.71
C LEU A 280 -39.50 -6.29 -2.67
N ASN A 281 -40.75 -5.88 -2.83
CA ASN A 281 -41.64 -6.45 -3.84
C ASN A 281 -41.31 -5.88 -5.22
N LEU A 282 -40.59 -6.67 -6.02
CA LEU A 282 -40.25 -6.35 -7.40
C LEU A 282 -41.44 -6.59 -8.33
N ARG A 283 -41.61 -5.72 -9.33
CA ARG A 283 -42.56 -5.88 -10.43
C ARG A 283 -42.12 -6.99 -11.37
N GLN A 284 -43.01 -7.42 -12.26
CA GLN A 284 -42.66 -8.38 -13.30
C GLN A 284 -41.50 -7.84 -14.15
N SER A 285 -40.46 -8.67 -14.33
CA SER A 285 -39.24 -8.33 -15.06
C SER A 285 -38.44 -7.16 -14.48
N GLU A 286 -38.69 -6.77 -13.23
CA GLU A 286 -37.89 -5.77 -12.52
C GLU A 286 -36.73 -6.44 -11.78
N ASN A 287 -35.51 -5.95 -11.99
CA ASN A 287 -34.31 -6.45 -11.32
C ASN A 287 -33.78 -5.40 -10.34
N CYS A 288 -33.46 -5.81 -9.12
CA CYS A 288 -32.73 -4.95 -8.18
C CYS A 288 -31.24 -4.97 -8.50
N TYR A 289 -30.62 -3.80 -8.60
CA TYR A 289 -29.21 -3.64 -8.92
C TYR A 289 -28.37 -3.19 -7.73
N TRP A 290 -28.96 -2.42 -6.81
CA TRP A 290 -28.22 -1.88 -5.67
C TRP A 290 -29.11 -1.73 -4.44
N SER A 291 -28.52 -1.89 -3.26
CA SER A 291 -29.14 -1.61 -1.98
C SER A 291 -28.12 -1.04 -1.00
N CYS A 292 -28.42 0.10 -0.38
CA CYS A 292 -27.59 0.69 0.66
C CYS A 292 -28.45 1.33 1.76
N ASN A 293 -27.88 1.50 2.94
CA ASN A 293 -28.55 2.23 4.01
C ASN A 293 -28.43 3.74 3.75
N GLY A 294 -29.49 4.48 4.05
CA GLY A 294 -29.51 5.92 3.92
C GLY A 294 -30.46 6.58 4.91
N THR A 295 -30.31 7.89 5.04
CA THR A 295 -31.18 8.70 5.90
C THR A 295 -31.86 9.75 5.05
N ARG A 296 -33.18 9.65 4.88
CA ARG A 296 -33.97 10.71 4.23
C ARG A 296 -33.97 11.94 5.12
N ILE A 297 -33.69 13.08 4.51
CA ILE A 297 -33.68 14.40 5.13
C ILE A 297 -34.92 15.15 4.64
N GLU A 298 -35.69 15.69 5.59
CA GLU A 298 -36.77 16.64 5.31
C GLU A 298 -36.49 17.93 6.08
N SER A 299 -36.37 19.05 5.38
CA SER A 299 -36.30 20.36 6.00
C SER A 299 -37.69 20.98 6.01
N GLU A 300 -38.20 21.30 7.20
CA GLU A 300 -39.41 22.09 7.37
C GLU A 300 -39.05 23.48 7.89
N THR A 301 -39.47 24.53 7.18
CA THR A 301 -39.38 25.90 7.69
C THR A 301 -40.50 26.12 8.69
N LYS A 302 -40.19 26.11 9.99
CA LYS A 302 -41.15 26.38 11.04
C LYS A 302 -41.08 27.84 11.46
N ILE A 303 -42.21 28.54 11.37
CA ILE A 303 -42.36 29.87 11.99
C ILE A 303 -42.45 29.66 13.50
N THR A 304 -41.37 29.95 14.22
CA THR A 304 -41.30 29.71 15.68
C THR A 304 -41.54 30.95 16.51
N GLU A 305 -41.26 32.15 15.99
CA GLU A 305 -41.43 33.40 16.73
C GLU A 305 -41.94 34.51 15.81
N TYR A 306 -42.64 35.49 16.38
CA TYR A 306 -42.96 36.74 15.72
C TYR A 306 -42.09 37.83 16.33
N SER A 307 -41.22 38.47 15.56
CA SER A 307 -40.54 39.69 16.02
C SER A 307 -41.56 40.83 16.00
N LEU A 308 -41.98 41.30 17.18
CA LEU A 308 -42.74 42.54 17.31
C LEU A 308 -41.77 43.72 17.34
N SER A 309 -41.71 44.46 16.24
CA SER A 309 -41.15 45.81 16.23
C SER A 309 -42.31 46.79 16.36
N GLY A 310 -42.43 47.41 17.54
CA GLY A 310 -43.43 48.44 17.83
C GLY A 310 -42.80 49.53 18.69
N GLY A 311 -42.52 50.67 18.07
CA GLY A 311 -42.21 51.90 18.79
C GLY A 311 -43.50 52.67 19.02
N GLY A 312 -44.11 52.50 20.20
CA GLY A 312 -45.23 53.33 20.62
C GLY A 312 -44.72 54.52 21.42
N LEU A 313 -44.84 55.73 20.88
CA LEU A 313 -44.68 56.95 21.67
C LEU A 313 -46.03 57.27 22.30
N SER A 314 -46.14 57.10 23.62
CA SER A 314 -47.29 57.55 24.40
C SER A 314 -47.00 58.95 24.94
N PHE A 315 -47.77 59.94 24.51
CA PHE A 315 -47.72 61.28 25.09
C PHE A 315 -48.93 61.48 26.02
N PRO A 316 -48.72 61.74 27.32
CA PRO A 316 -49.81 62.10 28.21
C PRO A 316 -50.26 63.53 27.90
N VAL A 317 -51.55 63.73 27.68
CA VAL A 317 -52.11 65.07 27.43
C VAL A 317 -52.72 65.65 28.73
N THR A 318 -53.07 64.79 29.70
CA THR A 318 -53.34 65.14 31.11
C THR A 318 -52.95 63.98 32.04
N SER A 319 -53.05 64.15 33.36
CA SER A 319 -52.71 63.14 34.38
C SER A 319 -53.53 61.84 34.34
N THR A 320 -54.56 61.76 33.49
CA THR A 320 -55.49 60.61 33.43
C THR A 320 -55.83 60.11 32.03
N ILE A 321 -55.33 60.73 30.95
CA ILE A 321 -55.60 60.26 29.58
C ILE A 321 -54.32 60.35 28.72
N SER A 322 -53.95 59.21 28.12
CA SER A 322 -52.91 59.10 27.09
C SER A 322 -53.55 58.60 25.79
N VAL A 323 -53.16 59.21 24.67
CA VAL A 323 -53.51 58.74 23.32
C VAL A 323 -52.21 58.28 22.66
N GLY A 324 -52.14 57.00 22.34
CA GLY A 324 -51.04 56.39 21.61
C GLY A 324 -51.55 55.72 20.34
N GLY A 325 -50.95 56.06 19.20
CA GLY A 325 -51.10 55.32 17.96
C GLY A 325 -49.94 54.32 17.84
N GLY A 326 -50.25 53.03 17.78
CA GLY A 326 -49.26 51.97 17.56
C GLY A 326 -49.53 51.27 16.23
N THR A 327 -48.59 51.35 15.30
CA THR A 327 -48.50 50.40 14.18
C THR A 327 -47.48 49.33 14.55
N GLY A 328 -47.95 48.10 14.80
CA GLY A 328 -47.10 46.94 14.99
C GLY A 328 -47.15 46.05 13.75
N THR A 329 -46.00 45.77 13.14
CA THR A 329 -45.87 44.70 12.13
C THR A 329 -45.10 43.55 12.75
N ALA A 330 -45.76 42.39 12.86
CA ALA A 330 -45.13 41.14 13.27
C ALA A 330 -44.42 40.52 12.05
N ARG A 331 -43.10 40.31 12.14
CA ARG A 331 -42.37 39.52 11.14
C ARG A 331 -42.14 38.11 11.67
N PRO A 332 -42.55 37.06 10.95
CA PRO A 332 -42.25 35.69 11.34
C PRO A 332 -40.73 35.46 11.28
N ILE A 333 -40.16 34.89 12.35
CA ILE A 333 -38.81 34.34 12.37
C ILE A 333 -38.94 32.87 12.00
N GLU A 334 -38.46 32.56 10.81
CA GLU A 334 -38.43 31.23 10.21
C GLU A 334 -37.18 30.48 10.70
N ASN A 335 -37.38 29.37 11.41
CA ASN A 335 -36.32 28.43 11.78
C ASN A 335 -36.46 27.15 10.93
N GLU A 336 -35.38 26.72 10.28
CA GLU A 336 -35.35 25.46 9.53
C GLU A 336 -35.17 24.28 10.50
N VAL A 337 -36.15 23.40 10.57
CA VAL A 337 -36.09 22.17 11.37
C VAL A 337 -35.84 20.99 10.43
N THR A 338 -34.72 20.29 10.63
CA THR A 338 -34.35 19.14 9.82
C THR A 338 -34.79 17.84 10.49
N HIS A 339 -35.69 17.11 9.86
CA HIS A 339 -36.09 15.76 10.23
C HIS A 339 -35.26 14.70 9.50
N LYS A 340 -34.93 13.62 10.21
CA LYS A 340 -34.10 12.52 9.70
C LYS A 340 -34.81 11.19 9.84
N TYR A 341 -34.94 10.47 8.73
CA TYR A 341 -35.62 9.17 8.67
C TYR A 341 -34.68 8.11 8.12
N ASN A 342 -34.27 7.17 8.96
CA ASN A 342 -33.39 6.08 8.53
C ASN A 342 -34.17 5.07 7.67
N GLY A 343 -33.49 4.46 6.70
CA GLY A 343 -34.07 3.47 5.82
C GLY A 343 -33.06 2.84 4.89
N THR A 344 -33.57 2.08 3.93
CA THR A 344 -32.78 1.43 2.88
C THR A 344 -33.18 2.00 1.53
N LEU A 345 -32.18 2.43 0.76
CA LEU A 345 -32.32 2.92 -0.61
C LEU A 345 -31.99 1.78 -1.57
N TYR A 346 -32.90 1.54 -2.50
CA TYR A 346 -32.79 0.53 -3.54
C TYR A 346 -32.77 1.19 -4.91
N LEU A 347 -31.94 0.65 -5.81
CA LEU A 347 -31.94 0.97 -7.23
C LEU A 347 -32.36 -0.27 -8.01
N THR A 348 -33.39 -0.15 -8.84
CA THR A 348 -33.86 -1.22 -9.72
C THR A 348 -33.73 -0.83 -11.19
N SER A 349 -34.09 -1.76 -12.07
CA SER A 349 -34.19 -1.53 -13.50
C SER A 349 -35.33 -0.59 -13.92
N GLN A 350 -36.21 -0.19 -13.00
CA GLN A 350 -37.38 0.63 -13.32
C GLN A 350 -37.57 1.83 -12.38
N ARG A 351 -36.99 1.80 -11.17
CA ARG A 351 -37.25 2.82 -10.15
C ARG A 351 -36.16 2.91 -9.07
N VAL A 352 -36.14 4.05 -8.40
CA VAL A 352 -35.45 4.27 -7.12
C VAL A 352 -36.48 4.14 -6.01
N ILE A 353 -36.14 3.42 -4.93
CA ILE A 353 -37.07 3.14 -3.84
C ILE A 353 -36.37 3.38 -2.51
N PHE A 354 -36.95 4.21 -1.65
CA PHE A 354 -36.50 4.36 -0.27
C PHE A 354 -37.55 3.79 0.68
N ILE A 355 -37.15 2.83 1.51
CA ILE A 355 -38.00 2.19 2.50
C ILE A 355 -37.51 2.57 3.88
N SER A 356 -38.35 3.27 4.65
CA SER A 356 -38.13 3.57 6.07
C SER A 356 -39.01 2.70 6.96
N PRO A 357 -38.62 2.40 8.22
CA PRO A 357 -39.52 1.79 9.19
C PRO A 357 -40.82 2.59 9.38
N ASP A 358 -40.75 3.91 9.22
CA ASP A 358 -41.94 4.74 9.08
C ASP A 358 -42.40 4.74 7.63
N SER A 359 -43.45 3.96 7.36
CA SER A 359 -44.01 3.82 6.01
C SER A 359 -44.40 5.16 5.36
N SER A 360 -44.80 6.17 6.15
CA SER A 360 -45.17 7.50 5.65
C SER A 360 -43.99 8.28 5.08
N LYS A 361 -42.76 7.86 5.40
CA LYS A 361 -41.50 8.48 4.98
C LYS A 361 -40.77 7.68 3.91
N SER A 362 -41.38 6.61 3.41
CA SER A 362 -40.91 5.87 2.24
C SER A 362 -41.28 6.60 0.94
N PHE A 363 -40.54 6.39 -0.13
CA PHE A 363 -40.88 6.90 -1.47
C PHE A 363 -40.49 5.91 -2.56
N GLN A 364 -41.13 6.02 -3.73
CA GLN A 364 -40.66 5.40 -4.96
C GLN A 364 -40.67 6.44 -6.08
N ILE A 365 -39.70 6.35 -6.98
CA ILE A 365 -39.58 7.24 -8.15
C ILE A 365 -39.31 6.35 -9.36
N GLY A 366 -40.20 6.36 -10.36
CA GLY A 366 -39.93 5.73 -11.65
C GLY A 366 -38.72 6.38 -12.31
N LEU A 367 -37.87 5.60 -13.00
CA LEU A 367 -36.74 6.19 -13.73
C LEU A 367 -37.19 7.17 -14.82
N ASP A 368 -38.39 6.95 -15.39
CA ASP A 368 -39.03 7.88 -16.34
C ASP A 368 -39.53 9.18 -15.69
N ASP A 369 -39.86 9.15 -14.40
CA ASP A 369 -40.39 10.30 -13.66
C ASP A 369 -39.28 11.16 -13.03
N LEU A 370 -38.04 10.65 -13.01
CA LEU A 370 -36.89 11.32 -12.42
C LEU A 370 -36.34 12.39 -13.38
N LEU A 371 -36.62 13.66 -13.08
CA LEU A 371 -36.18 14.78 -13.92
C LEU A 371 -34.67 15.00 -13.82
N SER A 372 -34.12 14.92 -12.62
CA SER A 372 -32.67 15.00 -12.37
C SER A 372 -32.32 14.47 -10.99
N PHE A 373 -31.05 14.18 -10.76
CA PHE A 373 -30.51 13.96 -9.43
C PHE A 373 -29.23 14.79 -9.23
N THR A 374 -28.99 15.22 -8.00
CA THR A 374 -27.85 16.05 -7.62
C THR A 374 -27.04 15.35 -6.54
N GLN A 375 -25.74 15.20 -6.78
CA GLN A 375 -24.81 14.67 -5.78
C GLN A 375 -24.32 15.80 -4.87
N TYR A 376 -24.61 15.69 -3.58
CA TYR A 376 -24.07 16.53 -2.52
C TYR A 376 -22.83 15.87 -1.89
N THR A 377 -22.19 16.54 -0.93
CA THR A 377 -21.02 15.99 -0.22
C THR A 377 -21.33 14.70 0.54
N ASP A 378 -22.54 14.58 1.08
CA ASP A 378 -22.96 13.50 1.97
C ASP A 378 -24.30 12.85 1.58
N GLY A 379 -24.80 13.09 0.37
CA GLY A 379 -26.09 12.53 -0.05
C GLY A 379 -26.47 12.78 -1.50
N LEU A 380 -27.63 12.25 -1.88
CA LEU A 380 -28.25 12.44 -3.19
C LEU A 380 -29.59 13.16 -3.04
N GLY A 381 -29.77 14.20 -3.85
CA GLY A 381 -31.07 14.82 -4.10
C GLY A 381 -31.70 14.23 -5.34
N PHE A 382 -32.96 13.84 -5.25
CA PHE A 382 -33.80 13.41 -6.38
C PHE A 382 -34.83 14.50 -6.62
N ILE A 383 -34.92 14.97 -7.86
CA ILE A 383 -35.87 16.01 -8.27
C ILE A 383 -36.90 15.37 -9.19
N ILE A 384 -38.16 15.45 -8.77
CA ILE A 384 -39.34 15.08 -9.54
C ILE A 384 -40.25 16.29 -9.61
N ASP A 385 -41.15 16.36 -10.60
CA ASP A 385 -41.96 17.53 -10.95
C ASP A 385 -42.21 18.56 -9.81
N GLN A 386 -43.01 18.20 -8.80
CA GLN A 386 -43.34 19.10 -7.68
C GLN A 386 -42.67 18.75 -6.35
N ASN A 387 -41.82 17.72 -6.29
CA ASN A 387 -41.23 17.22 -5.04
C ASN A 387 -39.72 17.02 -5.17
N ASN A 388 -39.02 17.12 -4.05
CA ASN A 388 -37.64 16.69 -3.95
C ASN A 388 -37.48 15.71 -2.79
N PHE A 389 -36.51 14.81 -2.94
CA PHE A 389 -36.13 13.89 -1.87
C PHE A 389 -34.62 13.95 -1.69
N ILE A 390 -34.16 14.14 -0.46
CA ILE A 390 -32.73 14.13 -0.15
C ILE A 390 -32.44 12.92 0.73
N VAL A 391 -31.47 12.10 0.32
CA VAL A 391 -31.03 10.92 1.08
C VAL A 391 -29.55 11.04 1.38
N GLN A 392 -29.22 11.11 2.66
CA GLN A 392 -27.85 11.06 3.17
C GLN A 392 -27.29 9.64 3.03
N LEU A 393 -26.06 9.52 2.52
CA LEU A 393 -25.36 8.26 2.25
C LEU A 393 -23.92 8.32 2.75
N SER A 394 -23.31 7.15 3.00
CA SER A 394 -21.87 7.09 3.22
C SER A 394 -21.13 7.54 1.95
N THR A 395 -19.93 8.09 2.06
CA THR A 395 -19.16 8.56 0.89
C THR A 395 -18.96 7.46 -0.16
N LYS A 396 -18.74 6.22 0.28
CA LYS A 396 -18.59 5.07 -0.61
C LYS A 396 -19.90 4.70 -1.30
N ASP A 397 -21.00 4.65 -0.56
CA ASP A 397 -22.31 4.32 -1.12
C ASP A 397 -22.80 5.43 -2.05
N LEU A 398 -22.49 6.68 -1.74
CA LEU A 398 -22.81 7.84 -2.57
C LEU A 398 -22.20 7.73 -3.97
N GLU A 399 -20.88 7.47 -4.06
CA GLU A 399 -20.17 7.31 -5.34
C GLU A 399 -20.72 6.12 -6.13
N LEU A 400 -20.87 4.96 -5.48
CA LEU A 400 -21.34 3.76 -6.16
C LEU A 400 -22.80 3.89 -6.62
N PHE A 401 -23.66 4.46 -5.78
CA PHE A 401 -25.07 4.64 -6.11
C PHE A 401 -25.27 5.68 -7.20
N SER A 402 -24.54 6.80 -7.20
CA SER A 402 -24.71 7.84 -8.23
C SER A 402 -24.28 7.36 -9.62
N ILE A 403 -23.17 6.62 -9.71
CA ILE A 403 -22.73 5.99 -10.95
C ILE A 403 -23.73 4.92 -11.40
N ALA A 404 -24.16 4.05 -10.48
CA ALA A 404 -25.14 3.01 -10.80
C ALA A 404 -26.47 3.59 -11.27
N LEU A 405 -26.96 4.66 -10.63
CA LEU A 405 -28.19 5.36 -11.00
C LEU A 405 -28.09 5.96 -12.40
N SER A 406 -26.99 6.67 -12.68
CA SER A 406 -26.73 7.25 -14.01
C SER A 406 -26.80 6.19 -15.11
N SER A 407 -26.18 5.04 -14.86
CA SER A 407 -26.16 3.93 -15.79
C SER A 407 -27.48 3.18 -15.88
N ALA A 408 -28.23 3.07 -14.78
CA ALA A 408 -29.57 2.49 -14.78
C ALA A 408 -30.55 3.35 -15.60
N ILE A 409 -30.51 4.67 -15.44
CA ILE A 409 -31.30 5.61 -16.25
C ILE A 409 -30.96 5.44 -17.73
N ARG A 410 -29.66 5.45 -18.08
CA ARG A 410 -29.23 5.27 -19.47
C ARG A 410 -29.72 3.94 -20.06
N ASN A 411 -29.56 2.84 -19.33
CA ASN A 411 -30.00 1.52 -19.79
C ASN A 411 -31.54 1.41 -19.87
N HIS A 412 -32.27 2.13 -19.03
CA HIS A 412 -33.73 2.16 -19.03
C HIS A 412 -34.28 2.93 -20.24
N LEU A 413 -33.72 4.11 -20.52
CA LEU A 413 -34.12 4.95 -21.64
C LEU A 413 -33.61 4.42 -22.99
N GLU A 414 -32.40 3.85 -23.02
CA GLU A 414 -31.74 3.30 -24.20
C GLU A 414 -31.19 1.88 -23.92
N PRO A 415 -32.04 0.83 -24.03
CA PRO A 415 -31.65 -0.55 -23.69
C PRO A 415 -30.45 -1.11 -24.46
N ASP A 416 -30.24 -0.64 -25.69
CA ASP A 416 -29.14 -1.06 -26.58
C ASP A 416 -28.13 0.07 -26.85
N ASN A 417 -27.84 0.89 -25.82
CA ASN A 417 -26.86 1.97 -25.95
C ASN A 417 -25.46 1.44 -26.30
N GLU A 418 -24.70 2.26 -27.05
CA GLU A 418 -23.37 1.89 -27.55
C GLU A 418 -22.40 1.52 -26.43
N THR A 419 -22.42 2.27 -25.33
CA THR A 419 -21.56 2.03 -24.16
C THR A 419 -21.73 0.61 -23.62
N LEU A 420 -22.99 0.18 -23.40
CA LEU A 420 -23.30 -1.15 -22.91
C LEU A 420 -22.89 -2.24 -23.91
N ARG A 421 -23.11 -2.02 -25.21
CA ARG A 421 -22.71 -2.97 -26.27
C ARG A 421 -21.20 -3.16 -26.33
N LEU A 422 -20.43 -2.06 -26.30
CA LEU A 422 -18.98 -2.09 -26.30
C LEU A 422 -18.45 -2.81 -25.05
N ALA A 423 -19.01 -2.51 -23.89
CA ALA A 423 -18.62 -3.13 -22.63
C ALA A 423 -18.89 -4.64 -22.61
N ARG A 424 -20.06 -5.09 -23.10
CA ARG A 424 -20.36 -6.53 -23.26
C ARG A 424 -19.37 -7.21 -24.21
N THR A 425 -19.08 -6.57 -25.33
CA THR A 425 -18.08 -7.08 -26.30
C THR A 425 -16.69 -7.19 -25.67
N GLU A 426 -16.31 -6.23 -24.81
CA GLU A 426 -15.03 -6.25 -24.11
C GLU A 426 -14.98 -7.36 -23.04
N ILE A 427 -16.06 -7.57 -22.30
CA ILE A 427 -16.20 -8.67 -21.33
C ILE A 427 -16.11 -10.02 -22.04
N GLU A 428 -16.80 -10.20 -23.17
CA GLU A 428 -16.76 -11.45 -23.96
C GLU A 428 -15.36 -11.78 -24.49
N LYS A 429 -14.58 -10.75 -24.83
CA LYS A 429 -13.18 -10.89 -25.27
C LYS A 429 -12.22 -11.08 -24.10
N GLY A 430 -12.57 -10.53 -22.93
CA GLY A 430 -11.79 -10.62 -21.71
C GLY A 430 -11.90 -12.00 -21.06
N LYS A 431 -10.90 -12.34 -20.24
CA LYS A 431 -11.01 -13.48 -19.32
C LYS A 431 -11.45 -12.94 -17.95
N GLU A 432 -12.62 -13.33 -17.45
CA GLU A 432 -13.04 -12.96 -16.08
C GLU A 432 -12.38 -13.85 -15.03
N VAL A 433 -11.73 -13.26 -14.03
CA VAL A 433 -11.19 -14.02 -12.88
C VAL A 433 -11.35 -13.30 -11.52
N ILE A 434 -11.54 -11.98 -11.50
CA ILE A 434 -11.63 -11.18 -10.24
C ILE A 434 -13.08 -11.03 -9.75
#